data_AF-A0A357CH95-F1
#
_entry.id   AF-A0A357CH95-F1
#
_cell.length_a   1.000
_cell.length_b   1.000
_cell.length_c   1.000
_cell.angle_alpha   90.00
_cell.angle_beta   90.00
_cell.angle_gamma   90.00
#
_symmetry.space_group_name_H-M   'P 1'
#
loop_
_entity.id
_entity.type
_entity.pdbx_description
1 polymer ?
#
loop_
_entity_poly.entity_id
_entity_poly.type
_entity_poly.pdbx_seq_one_letter_code
_entity_poly.pdbx_strand_id
1 'polypeptide(L)'
;MAHLRRWERLGISKNFVVEYRGKPVKEVRNAWNSAREEVGLGYDVVRHTLRHTAATWLMLNGTNEGKAADFLGMSVATLHNNYRHHHPDYQREAAQNICRPPMNRPGMIRTDQEHAGAKRPEKLRKMKG
;
A
#
# COMPACT_ATOMS: atom_id res chain seq x y z
N MET A 1 -9.24 -17.48 19.27
CA MET A 1 -8.81 -18.33 20.41
C MET A 1 -9.26 -19.80 20.34
N ALA A 2 -10.06 -20.25 19.35
CA ALA A 2 -10.53 -21.64 19.29
C ALA A 2 -9.41 -22.67 19.01
N HIS A 3 -8.41 -22.32 18.18
CA HIS A 3 -7.33 -23.23 17.81
C HIS A 3 -6.37 -23.55 18.96
N LEU A 4 -5.98 -22.55 19.77
CA LEU A 4 -5.10 -22.78 20.92
C LEU A 4 -5.76 -23.70 21.96
N ARG A 5 -7.04 -23.44 22.29
CA ARG A 5 -7.82 -24.31 23.18
C ARG A 5 -7.95 -25.74 22.62
N ARG A 6 -8.13 -25.87 21.30
CA ARG A 6 -8.16 -27.19 20.65
C ARG A 6 -6.81 -27.92 20.75
N TRP A 7 -5.70 -27.22 20.55
CA TRP A 7 -4.37 -27.82 20.61
C TRP A 7 -3.97 -28.24 22.02
N GLU A 8 -4.31 -27.43 23.02
CA GLU A 8 -4.15 -27.76 24.44
C GLU A 8 -4.93 -29.03 24.78
N ARG A 9 -6.23 -29.07 24.43
CA ARG A 9 -7.09 -30.25 24.65
C ARG A 9 -6.59 -31.51 23.95
N LEU A 10 -6.04 -31.37 22.74
CA LEU A 10 -5.47 -32.49 21.98
C LEU A 10 -4.03 -32.84 22.41
N GLY A 11 -3.44 -32.10 23.34
CA GLY A 11 -2.07 -32.31 23.80
C GLY A 11 -1.01 -32.05 22.72
N ILE A 12 -1.33 -31.29 21.68
CA ILE A 12 -0.43 -30.91 20.58
C ILE A 12 0.54 -29.82 21.02
N SER A 13 0.09 -28.94 21.90
CA SER A 13 0.87 -27.84 22.47
C SER A 13 0.63 -27.84 23.97
N LYS A 14 1.60 -28.34 24.73
CA LYS A 14 1.51 -28.41 26.20
C LYS A 14 2.37 -27.36 26.88
N ASN A 15 3.61 -27.19 26.42
CA ASN A 15 4.58 -26.30 27.06
C ASN A 15 4.81 -25.03 26.23
N PHE A 16 4.75 -25.13 24.90
CA PHE A 16 4.92 -24.00 23.98
C PHE A 16 3.87 -24.02 22.88
N VAL A 17 3.45 -22.83 22.41
CA VAL A 17 2.42 -22.65 21.36
C VAL A 17 2.74 -23.45 20.09
N VAL A 18 4.02 -23.52 19.73
CA VAL A 18 4.53 -24.36 18.64
C VAL A 18 5.70 -25.18 19.19
N GLU A 19 5.49 -26.49 19.33
CA GLU A 19 6.47 -27.42 19.89
C GLU A 19 6.62 -28.69 19.07
N TYR A 20 7.79 -29.32 19.17
CA TYR A 20 8.08 -30.65 18.63
C TYR A 20 8.80 -31.48 19.67
N ARG A 21 8.25 -32.65 20.01
CA ARG A 21 8.77 -33.54 21.07
C ARG A 21 9.04 -32.82 22.39
N GLY A 22 8.11 -31.95 22.80
CA GLY A 22 8.16 -31.20 24.05
C GLY A 22 9.18 -30.05 24.09
N LYS A 23 9.82 -29.73 22.97
CA LYS A 23 10.77 -28.61 22.84
C LYS A 23 10.19 -27.51 21.95
N PRO A 24 10.49 -26.23 22.21
CA PRO A 24 9.99 -25.14 21.37
C PRO A 24 10.61 -25.23 19.97
N VAL A 25 9.82 -24.96 18.94
CA VAL A 25 10.34 -24.81 17.59
C VAL A 25 11.05 -23.46 17.49
N LYS A 26 12.37 -23.49 17.26
CA LYS A 26 13.19 -22.28 17.14
C LYS A 26 13.23 -21.72 15.72
N GLU A 27 13.09 -22.58 14.72
CA GLU A 27 13.21 -22.21 13.31
C GLU A 27 12.23 -23.04 12.47
N VAL A 28 11.60 -22.38 11.48
CA VAL A 28 10.61 -22.99 10.59
C VAL A 28 11.06 -23.06 9.12
N ARG A 29 12.34 -22.75 8.84
CA ARG A 29 12.86 -22.64 7.47
C ARG A 29 12.74 -23.95 6.69
N ASN A 30 13.16 -25.07 7.29
CA ASN A 30 13.13 -26.37 6.61
C ASN A 30 11.68 -26.80 6.34
N ALA A 31 10.80 -26.68 7.34
CA ALA A 31 9.40 -27.01 7.19
C ALA A 31 8.72 -26.16 6.08
N TRP A 32 9.05 -24.87 6.00
CA TRP A 32 8.58 -24.00 4.92
C TRP A 32 9.07 -24.46 3.55
N ASN A 33 10.37 -24.72 3.40
CA ASN A 33 10.96 -25.12 2.12
C ASN A 33 10.35 -26.43 1.62
N SER A 34 10.20 -27.42 2.50
CA SER A 34 9.55 -28.69 2.15
C SER A 34 8.10 -28.49 1.71
N ALA A 35 7.31 -27.72 2.48
CA ALA A 35 5.92 -27.44 2.11
C ALA A 35 5.81 -26.69 0.77
N ARG A 36 6.69 -25.71 0.53
CA ARG A 36 6.75 -24.95 -0.73
C ARG A 36 7.07 -25.85 -1.92
N GLU A 37 8.04 -26.74 -1.77
CA GLU A 37 8.45 -27.71 -2.80
C GLU A 37 7.34 -28.72 -3.10
N GLU A 38 6.64 -29.20 -2.07
CA GLU A 38 5.51 -30.13 -2.19
C GLU A 38 4.38 -29.57 -3.06
N VAL A 39 4.11 -28.26 -2.97
CA VAL A 39 3.10 -27.59 -3.80
C VAL A 39 3.66 -26.99 -5.09
N GLY A 40 4.93 -27.26 -5.42
CA GLY A 40 5.56 -26.84 -6.67
C GLY A 40 5.78 -25.33 -6.82
N LEU A 41 5.90 -24.58 -5.72
CA LEU A 41 6.12 -23.14 -5.77
C LEU A 41 7.60 -22.78 -5.99
N GLY A 42 7.82 -21.68 -6.71
CA GLY A 42 9.15 -21.16 -7.06
C GLY A 42 9.99 -20.74 -5.85
N TYR A 43 11.30 -20.58 -6.06
CA TYR A 43 12.22 -20.31 -4.96
C TYR A 43 12.05 -18.92 -4.33
N ASP A 44 11.48 -18.00 -5.10
CA ASP A 44 11.11 -16.63 -4.78
C ASP A 44 9.92 -16.56 -3.79
N VAL A 45 9.14 -17.63 -3.65
CA VAL A 45 8.06 -17.71 -2.67
C VAL A 45 8.64 -18.04 -1.29
N VAL A 46 8.83 -16.99 -0.50
CA VAL A 46 9.37 -17.07 0.86
C VAL A 46 8.30 -16.76 1.89
N ARG A 47 8.58 -17.03 3.17
CA ARG A 47 7.66 -16.71 4.29
C ARG A 47 7.20 -15.25 4.28
N HIS A 48 8.06 -14.33 3.86
CA HIS A 48 7.72 -12.90 3.76
C HIS A 48 6.69 -12.60 2.65
N THR A 49 6.60 -13.44 1.62
CA THR A 49 5.56 -13.35 0.58
C THR A 49 4.16 -13.43 1.18
N LEU A 50 3.96 -14.27 2.20
CA LEU A 50 2.66 -14.33 2.91
C LEU A 50 2.30 -13.00 3.57
N ARG A 51 3.30 -12.29 4.10
CA ARG A 51 3.09 -10.96 4.70
C ARG A 51 2.74 -9.92 3.64
N HIS A 52 3.38 -9.98 2.47
CA HIS A 52 3.02 -9.15 1.32
C HIS A 52 1.56 -9.38 0.90
N THR A 53 1.15 -10.65 0.76
CA THR A 53 -0.23 -11.01 0.43
C THR A 53 -1.23 -10.47 1.46
N ALA A 54 -0.94 -10.64 2.75
CA ALA A 54 -1.79 -10.12 3.82
C ALA A 54 -1.93 -8.59 3.77
N ALA A 55 -0.83 -7.87 3.51
CA ALA A 55 -0.85 -6.40 3.38
C ALA A 55 -1.71 -5.96 2.19
N THR A 56 -1.53 -6.59 1.03
CA THR A 56 -2.35 -6.32 -0.16
C THR A 56 -3.83 -6.57 0.11
N TRP A 57 -4.20 -7.67 0.79
CA TRP A 57 -5.60 -7.95 1.12
C TRP A 57 -6.21 -6.95 2.10
N LEU A 58 -5.46 -6.53 3.12
CA LEU A 58 -5.94 -5.50 4.05
C LEU A 58 -6.24 -4.20 3.31
N MET A 59 -5.39 -3.80 2.37
CA MET A 59 -5.59 -2.58 1.56
C MET A 59 -6.75 -2.72 0.58
N LEU A 60 -6.83 -3.83 -0.16
CA LEU A 60 -7.95 -4.10 -1.07
C LEU A 60 -9.30 -4.07 -0.35
N ASN A 61 -9.35 -4.57 0.89
CA ASN A 61 -10.55 -4.57 1.71
C ASN A 61 -10.87 -3.22 2.37
N GLY A 62 -10.12 -2.15 2.05
CA GLY A 62 -10.38 -0.81 2.57
C GLY A 62 -10.01 -0.63 4.04
N THR A 63 -9.09 -1.45 4.56
CA THR A 63 -8.64 -1.30 5.95
C THR A 63 -7.86 0.00 6.09
N ASN A 64 -8.16 0.78 7.14
CA ASN A 64 -7.38 1.96 7.49
C ASN A 64 -5.88 1.62 7.62
N GLU A 65 -5.01 2.43 7.00
CA GLU A 65 -3.57 2.18 6.93
C GLU A 65 -2.91 2.04 8.32
N GLY A 66 -3.33 2.84 9.31
CA GLY A 66 -2.80 2.75 10.67
C GLY A 66 -3.08 1.38 11.31
N LYS A 67 -4.34 0.94 11.25
CA LYS A 67 -4.74 -0.37 11.78
C LYS A 67 -4.05 -1.54 11.05
N ALA A 68 -3.90 -1.43 9.74
CA ALA A 68 -3.19 -2.45 8.96
C ALA A 68 -1.69 -2.50 9.31
N ALA A 69 -1.06 -1.34 9.47
CA ALA A 69 0.35 -1.23 9.86
C ALA A 69 0.58 -1.81 11.26
N ASP A 70 -0.29 -1.49 12.22
CA ASP A 70 -0.26 -2.04 13.59
C ASP A 70 -0.43 -3.56 13.59
N PHE A 71 -1.41 -4.07 12.84
CA PHE A 71 -1.67 -5.50 12.73
C PHE A 71 -0.48 -6.26 12.15
N LEU A 72 0.14 -5.71 11.11
CA LEU A 72 1.31 -6.32 10.51
C LEU A 72 2.55 -6.11 11.42
N GLY A 73 2.63 -5.03 12.18
CA GLY A 73 3.85 -4.63 12.90
C GLY A 73 4.88 -4.05 11.93
N MET A 74 4.47 -3.10 11.11
CA MET A 74 5.35 -2.29 10.28
C MET A 74 4.99 -0.81 10.45
N SER A 75 5.84 0.10 9.98
CA SER A 75 5.49 1.52 10.00
C SER A 75 4.37 1.83 9.00
N VAL A 76 3.53 2.82 9.31
CA VAL A 76 2.51 3.33 8.37
C VAL A 76 3.18 3.81 7.08
N ALA A 77 4.34 4.47 7.15
CA ALA A 77 5.07 4.91 5.96
C ALA A 77 5.47 3.73 5.05
N THR A 78 5.95 2.62 5.63
CA THR A 78 6.28 1.40 4.87
C THR A 78 5.04 0.81 4.21
N LEU A 79 3.91 0.77 4.93
CA LEU A 79 2.65 0.28 4.37
C LEU A 79 2.19 1.19 3.21
N HIS A 80 2.17 2.49 3.45
CA HIS A 80 1.71 3.52 2.52
C HIS A 80 2.50 3.47 1.20
N ASN A 81 3.83 3.46 1.29
CA ASN A 81 4.71 3.48 0.13
C ASN A 81 4.52 2.25 -0.75
N ASN A 82 4.32 1.07 -0.14
CA ASN A 82 4.29 -0.19 -0.87
C ASN A 82 2.88 -0.63 -1.28
N TYR A 83 1.83 -0.33 -0.50
CA TYR A 83 0.52 -0.97 -0.68
C TYR A 83 -0.65 0.00 -0.80
N ARG A 84 -0.50 1.31 -0.54
CA ARG A 84 -1.65 2.25 -0.57
C ARG A 84 -2.43 2.24 -1.88
N HIS A 85 -1.74 1.94 -2.98
CA HIS A 85 -2.30 1.97 -4.32
C HIS A 85 -3.34 0.86 -4.56
N HIS A 86 -3.38 -0.15 -3.68
CA HIS A 86 -4.42 -1.17 -3.67
C HIS A 86 -5.69 -0.73 -2.94
N HIS A 87 -5.67 0.37 -2.19
CA HIS A 87 -6.83 0.81 -1.43
C HIS A 87 -7.97 1.21 -2.37
N PRO A 88 -9.24 0.85 -2.10
CA PRO A 88 -10.37 1.19 -2.97
C PRO A 88 -10.59 2.70 -3.12
N ASP A 89 -10.14 3.50 -2.16
CA ASP A 89 -10.21 4.96 -2.21
C ASP A 89 -8.96 5.61 -2.83
N TYR A 90 -7.98 4.81 -3.25
CA TYR A 90 -6.78 5.33 -3.87
C TYR A 90 -7.13 6.17 -5.10
N GLN A 91 -6.67 7.43 -5.08
CA GLN A 91 -6.94 8.44 -6.12
C GLN A 91 -8.41 8.82 -6.33
N ARG A 92 -9.37 8.25 -5.59
CA ARG A 92 -10.81 8.54 -5.77
C ARG A 92 -11.10 10.02 -5.58
N GLU A 93 -10.64 10.59 -4.47
CA GLU A 93 -10.80 12.02 -4.19
C GLU A 93 -10.00 12.88 -5.18
N ALA A 94 -8.76 12.47 -5.51
CA ALA A 94 -7.92 13.20 -6.46
C ALA A 94 -8.58 13.30 -7.85
N ALA A 95 -9.16 12.19 -8.34
CA ALA A 95 -9.90 12.13 -9.59
C ALA A 95 -11.18 12.98 -9.55
N GLN A 96 -11.85 13.08 -8.40
CA GLN A 96 -13.00 13.97 -8.26
C GLN A 96 -12.59 15.45 -8.26
N ASN A 97 -11.49 15.79 -7.59
CA ASN A 97 -11.06 17.16 -7.42
C ASN A 97 -10.41 17.74 -8.68
N ILE A 98 -9.71 16.94 -9.49
CA ILE A 98 -9.11 17.43 -10.74
C ILE A 98 -10.16 17.88 -11.76
N CYS A 99 -11.34 17.25 -11.76
CA CYS A 99 -12.45 17.62 -12.64
C CYS A 99 -13.28 18.81 -12.13
N ARG A 100 -12.99 19.32 -10.93
CA ARG A 100 -13.72 20.43 -10.32
C ARG A 100 -12.96 21.74 -10.56
N PRO A 101 -13.65 22.82 -10.96
CA PRO A 101 -13.01 24.13 -10.99
C PRO A 101 -12.58 24.51 -9.56
N PRO A 102 -11.48 25.25 -9.40
CA PRO A 102 -11.06 25.71 -8.08
C PRO A 102 -12.18 26.56 -7.46
N MET A 103 -12.61 26.22 -6.24
CA MET A 103 -13.56 27.05 -5.50
C MET A 103 -12.96 28.44 -5.27
N ASN A 104 -13.77 29.48 -5.42
CA ASN A 104 -13.37 30.86 -5.15
C ASN A 104 -13.16 31.05 -3.64
N ARG A 105 -11.91 30.91 -3.18
CA ARG A 105 -11.51 31.23 -1.81
C ARG A 105 -11.22 32.73 -1.74
N PRO A 106 -11.78 33.48 -0.78
CA PRO A 106 -11.41 34.89 -0.59
C PRO A 106 -9.89 35.01 -0.46
N GLY A 107 -9.23 35.70 -1.39
CA GLY A 107 -7.77 35.89 -1.43
C GLY A 107 -7.00 35.12 -2.51
N MET A 108 -7.64 34.26 -3.31
CA MET A 108 -6.98 33.60 -4.46
C MET A 108 -7.08 34.51 -5.71
N ILE A 109 -6.01 35.23 -6.04
CA ILE A 109 -5.94 36.05 -7.25
C ILE A 109 -5.89 35.12 -8.46
N ARG A 110 -6.94 35.13 -9.30
CA ARG A 110 -6.89 34.51 -10.63
C ARG A 110 -5.89 35.28 -11.49
N THR A 111 -4.74 34.70 -11.78
CA THR A 111 -3.74 35.23 -12.72
C THR A 111 -4.23 35.06 -14.17
N ASP A 112 -5.33 35.71 -14.53
CA ASP A 112 -5.92 35.63 -15.88
C ASP A 112 -5.44 36.79 -16.80
N GLN A 113 -4.32 37.47 -16.48
CA GLN A 113 -3.97 38.76 -17.11
C GLN A 113 -2.77 38.79 -18.08
N GLU A 114 -2.06 37.71 -18.39
CA GLU A 114 -0.80 37.85 -19.17
C GLU A 114 -0.81 37.46 -20.66
N HIS A 115 -1.93 37.08 -21.29
CA HIS A 115 -1.94 36.74 -22.74
C HIS A 115 -2.89 37.56 -23.63
N ALA A 116 -3.30 38.75 -23.19
CA ALA A 116 -4.06 39.68 -24.02
C ALA A 116 -3.37 41.05 -24.09
N GLY A 117 -2.38 41.20 -24.98
CA GLY A 117 -1.92 42.54 -25.34
C GLY A 117 -0.44 42.74 -25.69
N ALA A 118 0.23 41.82 -26.38
CA ALA A 118 1.47 42.18 -27.06
C ALA A 118 1.12 43.00 -28.32
N LYS A 119 0.95 44.32 -28.18
CA LYS A 119 0.92 45.24 -29.33
C LYS A 119 2.25 45.09 -30.07
N ARG A 120 2.18 44.64 -31.33
CA ARG A 120 3.33 44.51 -32.24
C ARG A 120 3.95 45.91 -32.44
N PRO A 121 5.26 46.12 -32.20
CA PRO A 121 5.85 47.45 -32.34
C PRO A 121 5.82 47.92 -33.80
N GLU A 122 5.31 49.13 -34.00
CA GLU A 122 5.11 49.81 -35.28
C GLU A 122 6.45 50.36 -35.85
N LYS A 123 7.39 49.49 -36.23
CA LYS A 123 8.54 49.88 -37.09
C LYS A 123 8.98 48.73 -37.99
N LEU A 124 8.16 48.39 -38.98
CA LEU A 124 8.63 47.76 -40.21
C LEU A 124 7.64 48.01 -41.35
N ARG A 125 7.50 49.29 -41.74
CA ARG A 125 6.73 49.66 -42.93
C ARG A 125 7.37 50.86 -43.62
N LYS A 126 8.58 50.68 -44.19
CA LYS A 126 9.08 51.41 -45.38
C LYS A 126 10.34 50.72 -45.93
N MET A 127 10.16 49.73 -46.80
CA MET A 127 11.12 49.36 -47.87
C MET A 127 10.35 48.56 -48.95
N LYS A 128 9.50 49.26 -49.72
CA LYS A 128 9.09 48.92 -51.08
C LYS A 128 8.61 50.22 -51.73
N GLY A 129 9.25 50.61 -52.83
CA GLY A 129 9.06 51.88 -53.54
C GLY A 129 10.41 52.51 -53.79
#